data_AF-A0A957LMX5-F1
#
_entry.id   AF-A0A957LMX5-F1
#
_cell.length_a   1.000
_cell.length_b   1.000
_cell.length_c   1.000
_cell.angle_alpha   90.00
_cell.angle_beta   90.00
_cell.angle_gamma   90.00
#
_symmetry.space_group_name_H-M   'P 1'
#
loop_
_entity.id
_entity.type
_entity.pdbx_description
1 polymer ?
#
loop_
_entity_poly.entity_id
_entity_poly.type
_entity_poly.pdbx_seq_one_letter_code
_entity_poly.pdbx_strand_id
1 'polypeptide(L)' 'YNAAATPEARLAKAFDKLETVLQHTQGLNPPDFDYAFNLGYARQYTDYDALTRAVRALIDAETARLAGL' A
#
# COMPACT_ATOMS: atom_id res chain seq x y z
N TYR A 1 -15.38 5.60 -8.27
CA TYR A 1 -13.94 5.57 -7.96
C TYR A 1 -13.19 4.44 -8.67
N ASN A 2 -13.79 3.24 -8.85
CA ASN A 2 -13.11 2.06 -9.44
C ASN A 2 -12.32 2.30 -10.73
N ALA A 3 -12.87 3.11 -11.65
CA ALA A 3 -12.22 3.47 -12.92
C ALA A 3 -11.06 4.48 -12.77
N ALA A 4 -10.87 5.07 -11.58
CA ALA A 4 -9.83 6.07 -11.28
C ALA A 4 -9.80 7.25 -12.29
N ALA A 5 -10.99 7.67 -12.75
CA ALA A 5 -11.13 8.61 -13.87
C ALA A 5 -11.02 10.10 -13.48
N THR A 6 -11.23 10.45 -12.20
CA THR A 6 -11.09 11.82 -11.67
C THR A 6 -9.94 11.89 -10.67
N PRO A 7 -9.41 13.08 -10.36
CA PRO A 7 -8.38 13.25 -9.32
C PRO A 7 -8.80 12.66 -7.97
N GLU A 8 -10.03 12.88 -7.54
CA GLU A 8 -10.58 12.36 -6.27
C GLU A 8 -10.73 10.84 -6.32
N ALA A 9 -11.13 10.29 -7.47
CA ALA A 9 -11.22 8.85 -7.65
C ALA A 9 -9.84 8.17 -7.62
N ARG A 10 -8.80 8.81 -8.17
CA ARG A 10 -7.41 8.33 -8.09
C ARG A 10 -6.90 8.38 -6.65
N LEU A 11 -7.15 9.48 -5.94
CA LEU A 11 -6.77 9.64 -4.54
C LEU A 11 -7.46 8.62 -3.64
N ALA A 12 -8.78 8.44 -3.78
CA ALA A 12 -9.54 7.44 -3.04
C ALA A 12 -9.03 6.02 -3.30
N LYS A 13 -8.71 5.69 -4.56
CA LYS A 13 -8.16 4.39 -4.92
C LYS A 13 -6.74 4.19 -4.39
N ALA A 14 -5.93 5.25 -4.33
CA ALA A 14 -4.61 5.18 -3.72
C ALA A 14 -4.72 4.88 -2.21
N PHE A 15 -5.57 5.61 -1.49
CA PHE A 15 -5.78 5.38 -0.06
C PHE A 15 -6.39 4.02 0.26
N ASP A 16 -7.34 3.53 -0.53
CA ASP A 16 -7.87 2.16 -0.43
C ASP A 16 -6.73 1.11 -0.45
N LYS A 17 -5.77 1.27 -1.37
CA LYS A 17 -4.65 0.33 -1.50
C LYS A 17 -3.57 0.53 -0.43
N LEU A 18 -3.31 1.77 -0.02
CA LEU A 18 -2.43 2.04 1.12
C LEU A 18 -2.96 1.42 2.40
N GLU A 19 -4.27 1.54 2.63
CA GLU A 19 -4.94 0.98 3.79
C GLU A 19 -4.87 -0.55 3.80
N THR A 20 -5.08 -1.21 2.65
CA THR A 20 -4.88 -2.67 2.52
C THR A 20 -3.49 -3.10 2.97
N VAL A 21 -2.43 -2.42 2.51
CA VAL A 21 -1.05 -2.77 2.89
C VAL A 21 -0.78 -2.44 4.36
N LEU A 22 -1.27 -1.31 4.86
CA LEU A 22 -1.13 -0.93 6.27
C LEU A 22 -1.79 -1.96 7.19
N GLN A 23 -3.01 -2.40 6.87
CA GLN A 23 -3.71 -3.46 7.61
C GLN A 23 -2.87 -4.74 7.65
N HIS A 24 -2.26 -5.14 6.53
CA HIS A 24 -1.36 -6.30 6.52
C HIS A 24 -0.18 -6.11 7.48
N THR A 25 0.42 -4.92 7.58
CA THR A 25 1.53 -4.69 8.54
C THR A 25 1.11 -4.75 10.02
N GLN A 26 -0.18 -4.55 10.33
CA GLN A 26 -0.70 -4.46 11.70
C GLN A 26 -1.57 -5.65 12.10
N GLY A 27 -1.90 -6.53 11.16
CA GLY A 27 -2.82 -7.65 11.34
C GLY A 27 -2.17 -8.89 11.93
N LEU A 28 -3.01 -9.77 12.47
CA LEU A 28 -2.63 -11.15 12.81
C LEU A 28 -2.69 -12.02 11.56
N ASN A 29 -1.63 -11.96 10.76
CA ASN A 29 -1.55 -12.74 9.53
C ASN A 29 -1.14 -14.20 9.81
N PRO A 30 -1.49 -15.13 8.90
CA PRO A 30 -0.98 -16.49 8.93
C PRO A 30 0.56 -16.54 8.96
N PRO A 31 1.18 -17.61 9.52
CA PRO A 31 2.64 -17.74 9.59
C PRO A 31 3.37 -17.72 8.24
N ASP A 32 2.67 -18.08 7.16
CA ASP A 32 3.17 -18.14 5.78
C ASP A 32 2.81 -16.90 4.95
N PHE A 33 2.35 -15.82 5.59
CA PHE A 33 2.00 -14.59 4.89
C PHE A 33 3.23 -13.93 4.23
N ASP A 34 3.16 -13.70 2.92
CA ASP A 34 4.21 -13.06 2.13
C ASP A 34 4.10 -11.53 2.22
N TYR A 35 4.83 -10.93 3.16
CA TYR A 35 4.94 -9.47 3.26
C TYR A 35 5.67 -8.84 2.07
N ALA A 36 6.61 -9.55 1.41
CA ALA A 36 7.39 -8.98 0.32
C ALA A 36 6.51 -8.67 -0.91
N PHE A 37 5.43 -9.44 -1.11
CA PHE A 37 4.41 -9.15 -2.12
C PHE A 37 3.86 -7.71 -2.03
N ASN A 38 3.66 -7.21 -0.80
CA ASN A 38 3.09 -5.88 -0.59
C ASN A 38 3.97 -4.75 -1.15
N LEU A 39 5.30 -4.92 -1.22
CA LEU A 39 6.25 -3.90 -1.73
C LEU A 39 6.01 -3.56 -3.21
N GLY A 40 5.45 -4.49 -3.98
CA GLY A 40 5.04 -4.29 -5.37
C GLY A 40 3.54 -4.07 -5.55
N TYR A 41 2.73 -4.46 -4.56
CA TYR A 41 1.28 -4.41 -4.68
C TYR A 41 0.76 -2.99 -4.94
N ALA A 42 -0.08 -2.86 -5.96
CA ALA A 42 -0.86 -1.66 -6.28
C ALA A 42 -0.05 -0.35 -6.42
N ARG A 43 1.26 -0.41 -6.72
CA ARG A 43 2.12 0.77 -6.92
C ARG A 43 1.57 1.75 -7.96
N GLN A 44 1.00 1.23 -9.06
CA GLN A 44 0.33 2.04 -10.10
C GLN A 44 -0.77 2.99 -9.58
N TYR A 45 -1.36 2.69 -8.41
CA TYR A 45 -2.33 3.57 -7.74
C TYR A 45 -1.70 4.38 -6.62
N THR A 46 -0.82 3.78 -5.82
CA THR A 46 -0.23 4.41 -4.63
C THR A 46 0.90 5.40 -4.94
N ASP A 47 1.47 5.35 -6.15
CA ASP A 47 2.46 6.32 -6.64
C ASP A 47 1.82 7.59 -7.28
N TYR A 48 0.51 7.81 -7.05
CA TYR A 48 -0.31 8.83 -7.71
C TYR A 48 0.23 10.27 -7.56
N ASP A 49 0.52 10.71 -6.35
CA ASP A 49 0.94 12.07 -6.02
C ASP A 49 2.00 12.09 -4.90
N ALA A 50 2.46 13.28 -4.51
CA ALA A 50 3.51 13.41 -3.50
C ALA A 50 3.08 12.89 -2.11
N LEU A 51 1.81 13.07 -1.75
CA LEU A 51 1.27 12.66 -0.46
C LEU A 51 1.18 11.12 -0.38
N THR A 52 0.55 10.51 -1.38
CA THR A 52 0.37 9.06 -1.45
C THR A 52 1.71 8.32 -1.51
N ARG A 53 2.71 8.85 -2.24
CA ARG A 53 4.08 8.33 -2.23
C ARG A 53 4.76 8.42 -0.86
N ALA A 54 4.58 9.54 -0.14
CA ALA A 54 5.16 9.71 1.19
C ALA A 54 4.56 8.71 2.19
N VAL A 55 3.24 8.54 2.20
CA VAL A 55 2.56 7.53 3.03
C VAL A 55 3.00 6.13 2.62
N ARG A 56 3.09 5.85 1.32
CA ARG A 56 3.55 4.58 0.78
C ARG A 56 4.94 4.21 1.29
N ALA A 57 5.88 5.15 1.28
CA ALA A 57 7.24 4.91 1.72
C ALA A 57 7.33 4.51 3.21
N LEU A 58 6.50 5.11 4.07
CA LEU A 58 6.43 4.74 5.49
C LEU A 58 5.92 3.31 5.67
N ILE A 59 4.89 2.93 4.92
CA ILE A 59 4.31 1.58 4.96
C ILE A 59 5.29 0.56 4.37
N ASP A 60 5.99 0.89 3.28
CA ASP A 60 7.00 0.03 2.65
C ASP A 60 8.17 -0.25 3.61
N ALA A 61 8.59 0.73 4.42
CA ALA A 61 9.65 0.54 5.41
C ALA A 61 9.26 -0.51 6.46
N GLU A 62 8.04 -0.44 6.99
CA GLU A 62 7.55 -1.44 7.94
C GLU A 62 7.31 -2.80 7.27
N THR A 63 6.82 -2.79 6.03
CA THR A 63 6.63 -3.99 5.22
C THR A 63 7.96 -4.72 4.98
N ALA A 64 9.03 -4.00 4.63
CA ALA A 64 10.37 -4.56 4.44
C ALA A 64 10.90 -5.17 5.75
N ARG A 65 10.72 -4.47 6.88
CA ARG A 65 11.08 -4.97 8.21
C ARG A 65 10.38 -6.29 8.53
N LEU A 66 9.08 -6.42 8.25
CA LEU A 66 8.30 -7.65 8.45
C LEU A 66 8.68 -8.76 7.47
N ALA A 67 9.10 -8.39 6.26
CA ALA A 67 9.60 -9.32 5.24
C ALA A 67 11.05 -9.77 5.49
N GLY A 68 11.79 -9.14 6.41
CA GLY A 68 13.19 -9.43 6.67
C GLY A 68 14.15 -8.91 5.59
N LEU A 69 13.79 -7.79 4.94
CA LEU A 69 14.55 -7.13 3.86
C LEU A 69 15.23 -5.84 4.33
#